data_AF-A0A329ULN9-F1
#
_entry.id   AF-A0A329ULN9-F1
#
_cell.length_a   1.000
_cell.length_b   1.000
_cell.length_c   1.000
_cell.angle_alpha   90.00
_cell.angle_beta   90.00
_cell.angle_gamma   90.00
#
_symmetry.space_group_name_H-M   'P 1'
#
loop_
_entity.id
_entity.type
_entity.pdbx_description
1 polymer ?
#
loop_
_entity_poly.entity_id
_entity_poly.type
_entity_poly.pdbx_seq_one_letter_code
_entity_poly.pdbx_strand_id
1 'polypeptide(L)'
;MKELQAKAKVTQTMTRDGLVVENQADGTVENVSSREAEQDYSTDAEGKAEKILERTEDIKDGHKNKKKAKKAAEAAATAESEDGLHRSASRLELTEEERADPELQPYIHKAGAKADKLDAARAALPKKRVPVKGKVYDAVSGKAKSILRFEQQDKGPPSLKPNPASRPLSEALLFAHGKIHEVEHENVGVEGGHKGEELVERQTAKAIRSGIRHHKMKPYKAVEKAERQL
;
A
#
# COMPACT_ATOMS: atom_id res chain seq x y z
N MET A 1 -55.77 -74.98 -34.05
CA MET A 1 -55.19 -73.72 -34.58
C MET A 1 -54.06 -73.34 -33.64
N LYS A 2 -52.82 -73.24 -34.11
CA LYS A 2 -51.66 -72.87 -33.28
C LYS A 2 -51.48 -71.36 -33.41
N GLU A 3 -51.66 -70.63 -32.31
CA GLU A 3 -51.47 -69.17 -32.29
C GLU A 3 -50.00 -68.85 -32.51
N LEU A 4 -49.70 -68.01 -33.51
CA LEU A 4 -48.34 -67.54 -33.78
C LEU A 4 -48.09 -66.33 -32.90
N GLN A 5 -47.21 -66.46 -31.90
CA GLN A 5 -46.76 -65.34 -31.08
C GLN A 5 -45.70 -64.52 -31.83
N ALA A 6 -45.79 -63.18 -31.72
CA ALA A 6 -44.79 -62.28 -32.26
C ALA A 6 -43.43 -62.50 -31.56
N LYS A 7 -42.33 -62.40 -32.31
CA LYS A 7 -40.99 -62.51 -31.71
C LYS A 7 -40.73 -61.31 -30.80
N ALA A 8 -40.32 -61.58 -29.55
CA ALA A 8 -39.95 -60.55 -28.59
C ALA A 8 -38.87 -59.63 -29.17
N LYS A 9 -39.12 -58.32 -29.14
CA LYS A 9 -38.18 -57.29 -29.57
C LYS A 9 -37.81 -56.46 -28.35
N VAL A 10 -36.63 -56.72 -27.81
CA VAL A 10 -36.16 -56.09 -26.58
C VAL A 10 -35.23 -54.92 -26.92
N THR A 11 -35.50 -53.76 -26.33
CA THR A 11 -34.70 -52.53 -26.48
C THR A 11 -34.19 -52.08 -25.12
N GLN A 12 -32.91 -51.72 -25.04
CA GLN A 12 -32.29 -51.22 -23.81
C GLN A 12 -31.97 -49.73 -23.96
N THR A 13 -32.30 -48.92 -22.95
CA THR A 13 -32.07 -47.47 -22.94
C THR A 13 -31.45 -47.04 -21.60
N MET A 14 -30.48 -46.14 -21.67
CA MET A 14 -29.88 -45.52 -20.48
C MET A 14 -30.67 -44.26 -20.11
N THR A 15 -31.28 -44.25 -18.93
CA THR A 15 -31.98 -43.08 -18.37
C THR A 15 -31.18 -42.48 -17.22
N ARG A 16 -31.60 -41.30 -16.73
CA ARG A 16 -30.94 -40.61 -15.60
C ARG A 16 -30.86 -41.50 -14.35
N ASP A 17 -31.90 -42.30 -14.14
CA ASP A 17 -32.07 -43.12 -12.95
C ASP A 17 -31.46 -44.52 -13.09
N GLY A 18 -31.06 -44.91 -14.31
CA GLY A 18 -30.37 -46.17 -14.59
C GLY A 18 -30.75 -46.81 -15.93
N LEU A 19 -30.31 -48.06 -16.13
CA LEU A 19 -30.57 -48.83 -17.35
C LEU A 19 -31.98 -49.42 -17.32
N VAL A 20 -32.74 -49.17 -18.37
CA VAL A 20 -34.12 -49.64 -18.54
C VAL A 20 -34.21 -50.52 -19.78
N VAL A 21 -34.87 -51.67 -19.64
CA VAL A 21 -35.06 -52.64 -20.73
C VAL A 21 -36.55 -52.81 -20.99
N GLU A 22 -36.97 -52.55 -22.22
CA GLU A 22 -38.36 -52.63 -22.67
C GLU A 22 -38.52 -53.74 -23.72
N ASN A 23 -39.49 -54.64 -23.52
CA ASN A 23 -39.90 -55.62 -24.51
C ASN A 23 -41.09 -55.07 -25.30
N GLN A 24 -40.86 -54.68 -26.56
CA GLN A 24 -41.86 -54.06 -27.43
C GLN A 24 -42.97 -55.02 -27.87
N ALA A 25 -42.81 -56.34 -27.70
CA ALA A 25 -43.85 -57.31 -28.03
C ALA A 25 -44.94 -57.39 -26.95
N ASP A 26 -44.55 -57.26 -25.67
CA ASP A 26 -45.42 -57.43 -24.51
C ASP A 26 -45.67 -56.12 -23.74
N GLY A 27 -44.94 -55.05 -24.09
CA GLY A 27 -45.02 -53.72 -23.46
C GLY A 27 -44.44 -53.65 -22.05
N THR A 28 -43.71 -54.68 -21.61
CA THR A 28 -43.12 -54.74 -20.28
C THR A 28 -41.82 -53.93 -20.23
N VAL A 29 -41.68 -53.11 -19.19
CA VAL A 29 -40.51 -52.26 -18.93
C VAL A 29 -39.91 -52.64 -17.59
N GLU A 30 -38.64 -53.07 -17.59
CA GLU A 30 -37.90 -53.45 -16.39
C GLU A 30 -36.69 -52.54 -16.18
N ASN A 31 -36.56 -51.99 -14.96
CA ASN A 31 -35.39 -51.24 -14.53
C ASN A 31 -34.33 -52.21 -14.03
N VAL A 32 -33.23 -52.33 -14.77
CA VAL A 32 -32.15 -53.28 -14.47
C VAL A 32 -31.13 -52.69 -13.51
N SER A 33 -30.95 -51.37 -13.49
CA SER A 33 -30.07 -50.70 -12.53
C SER A 33 -30.67 -49.41 -12.00
N SER A 34 -30.29 -49.04 -10.77
CA SER A 34 -30.62 -47.76 -10.12
C SER A 34 -29.35 -46.99 -9.79
N ARG A 35 -29.33 -45.67 -10.02
CA ARG A 35 -28.26 -44.76 -9.59
C ARG A 35 -28.60 -44.12 -8.23
N GLU A 36 -27.62 -44.00 -7.34
CA GLU A 36 -27.81 -43.30 -6.06
C GLU A 36 -28.17 -41.82 -6.30
N ALA A 37 -29.13 -41.30 -5.52
CA ALA A 37 -29.60 -39.92 -5.66
C ALA A 37 -28.44 -38.92 -5.46
N GLU A 38 -28.30 -37.98 -6.40
CA GLU A 38 -27.28 -36.93 -6.33
C GLU A 38 -27.57 -36.02 -5.12
N GLN A 39 -26.59 -35.81 -4.23
CA GLN A 39 -26.75 -34.90 -3.09
C GLN A 39 -26.88 -33.45 -3.58
N ASP A 40 -27.95 -32.76 -3.18
CA ASP A 40 -28.18 -31.37 -3.50
C ASP A 40 -27.26 -30.45 -2.67
N TYR A 41 -26.20 -29.92 -3.29
CA TYR A 41 -25.26 -28.97 -2.66
C TYR A 41 -25.69 -27.50 -2.80
N SER A 42 -26.97 -27.19 -2.65
CA SER A 42 -27.42 -25.80 -2.58
C SER A 42 -27.04 -25.22 -1.21
N THR A 43 -25.95 -24.44 -1.13
CA THR A 43 -25.57 -23.78 0.12
C THR A 43 -26.45 -22.55 0.35
N ASP A 44 -27.12 -22.50 1.50
CA ASP A 44 -27.92 -21.35 1.97
C ASP A 44 -27.11 -20.05 1.88
N ALA A 45 -27.56 -19.13 1.02
CA ALA A 45 -26.88 -17.88 0.70
C ALA A 45 -27.01 -16.81 1.79
N GLU A 46 -27.93 -16.98 2.74
CA GLU A 46 -28.34 -15.94 3.69
C GLU A 46 -27.28 -15.71 4.78
N GLY A 47 -26.67 -16.78 5.33
CA GLY A 47 -25.67 -16.65 6.40
C GLY A 47 -24.29 -16.15 5.96
N LYS A 48 -23.98 -16.14 4.65
CA LYS A 48 -22.69 -15.65 4.14
C LYS A 48 -22.66 -14.13 4.00
N ALA A 49 -23.79 -13.49 3.69
CA ALA A 49 -23.86 -12.05 3.50
C ALA A 49 -23.64 -11.28 4.82
N GLU A 50 -24.27 -11.72 5.91
CA GLU A 50 -24.12 -11.10 7.24
C GLU A 50 -22.69 -11.19 7.76
N LYS A 51 -22.05 -12.36 7.59
CA LYS A 51 -20.66 -12.60 8.00
C LYS A 51 -19.63 -11.81 7.19
N ILE A 52 -19.95 -11.45 5.95
CA ILE A 52 -19.11 -10.59 5.11
C ILE A 52 -19.24 -9.14 5.56
N LEU A 53 -20.44 -8.67 5.90
CA LEU A 53 -20.67 -7.29 6.36
C LEU A 53 -19.98 -7.04 7.71
N GLU A 54 -20.14 -7.94 8.68
CA GLU A 54 -19.47 -7.86 9.99
C GLU A 54 -17.93 -7.78 9.84
N ARG A 55 -17.38 -8.64 8.99
CA ARG A 55 -15.93 -8.63 8.69
C ARG A 55 -15.46 -7.33 8.03
N THR A 56 -16.29 -6.66 7.23
CA THR A 56 -15.90 -5.38 6.61
C THR A 56 -15.91 -4.21 7.59
N GLU A 57 -16.79 -4.24 8.60
CA GLU A 57 -16.87 -3.22 9.64
C GLU A 57 -15.65 -3.32 10.58
N ASP A 58 -15.30 -4.53 11.01
CA ASP A 58 -14.09 -4.80 11.81
C ASP A 58 -12.80 -4.32 11.12
N ILE A 59 -12.69 -4.55 9.80
CA ILE A 59 -11.52 -4.11 9.02
C ILE A 59 -11.45 -2.58 8.95
N LYS A 60 -12.59 -1.90 8.78
CA LYS A 60 -12.63 -0.43 8.72
C LYS A 60 -12.23 0.17 10.06
N ASP A 61 -12.69 -0.38 11.17
CA ASP A 61 -12.37 0.15 12.50
C ASP A 61 -10.93 -0.18 12.93
N GLY A 62 -10.43 -1.36 12.58
CA GLY A 62 -8.99 -1.67 12.68
C GLY A 62 -8.12 -0.69 11.90
N HIS A 63 -8.50 -0.32 10.67
CA HIS A 63 -7.75 0.66 9.87
C HIS A 63 -7.82 2.08 10.47
N LYS A 64 -8.98 2.52 10.97
CA LYS A 64 -9.12 3.82 11.65
C LYS A 64 -8.26 3.86 12.91
N ASN A 65 -8.26 2.81 13.71
CA ASN A 65 -7.48 2.71 14.95
C ASN A 65 -5.97 2.68 14.65
N LYS A 66 -5.53 1.94 13.63
CA LYS A 66 -4.15 1.97 13.14
C LYS A 66 -3.72 3.36 12.66
N LYS A 67 -4.62 4.10 11.98
CA LYS A 67 -4.36 5.47 11.52
C LYS A 67 -4.27 6.46 12.69
N LYS A 68 -5.11 6.29 13.73
CA LYS A 68 -5.05 7.08 14.97
C LYS A 68 -3.76 6.78 15.76
N ALA A 69 -3.40 5.51 15.93
CA ALA A 69 -2.16 5.10 16.58
C ALA A 69 -0.92 5.63 15.85
N LYS A 70 -0.92 5.57 14.51
CA LYS A 70 0.17 6.15 13.71
C LYS A 70 0.26 7.67 13.85
N LYS A 71 -0.88 8.37 13.87
CA LYS A 71 -0.91 9.83 14.12
C LYS A 71 -0.46 10.19 15.53
N ALA A 72 -0.81 9.38 16.53
CA ALA A 72 -0.35 9.57 17.90
C ALA A 72 1.16 9.33 18.04
N ALA A 73 1.69 8.28 17.40
CA ALA A 73 3.14 8.02 17.37
C ALA A 73 3.91 9.10 16.59
N GLU A 74 3.36 9.59 15.48
CA GLU A 74 3.94 10.70 14.72
C GLU A 74 3.88 12.01 15.50
N ALA A 75 2.79 12.27 16.23
CA ALA A 75 2.66 13.43 17.13
C ALA A 75 3.63 13.37 18.31
N ALA A 76 3.84 12.18 18.90
CA ALA A 76 4.82 11.97 19.97
C ALA A 76 6.27 12.14 19.47
N ALA A 77 6.59 11.61 18.29
CA ALA A 77 7.90 11.80 17.67
C ALA A 77 8.17 13.26 17.29
N THR A 78 7.13 14.03 16.93
CA THR A 78 7.26 15.49 16.69
C THR A 78 7.30 16.33 17.97
N ALA A 79 6.73 15.84 19.08
CA ALA A 79 6.80 16.52 20.38
C ALA A 79 8.19 16.38 21.03
N GLU A 80 8.91 15.29 20.76
CA GLU A 80 10.31 15.16 21.15
C GLU A 80 11.28 15.91 20.21
N SER A 81 10.78 16.39 19.06
CA SER A 81 11.57 17.16 18.09
C SER A 81 11.42 18.67 18.23
N GLU A 82 10.87 19.17 19.33
CA GLU A 82 10.69 20.60 19.58
C GLU A 82 12.05 21.28 19.85
N ASP A 83 12.64 21.77 18.75
CA ASP A 83 13.38 23.03 18.54
C ASP A 83 14.52 23.46 19.50
N GLY A 84 14.87 22.69 20.54
CA GLY A 84 15.91 23.06 21.51
C GLY A 84 16.78 21.91 22.03
N LEU A 85 16.22 20.70 22.16
CA LEU A 85 16.96 19.54 22.71
C LEU A 85 17.98 18.93 21.74
N HIS A 86 17.77 19.12 20.44
CA HIS A 86 18.58 18.49 19.41
C HIS A 86 19.98 19.09 19.28
N ARG A 87 20.13 20.38 19.60
CA ARG A 87 21.43 21.07 19.58
C ARG A 87 22.32 20.59 20.73
N SER A 88 21.75 20.36 21.91
CA SER A 88 22.51 19.91 23.09
C SER A 88 22.85 18.43 23.02
N ALA A 89 21.92 17.56 22.60
CA ALA A 89 22.14 16.11 22.58
C ALA A 89 23.28 15.64 21.66
N SER A 90 23.70 16.49 20.72
CA SER A 90 24.73 16.17 19.72
C SER A 90 26.10 16.76 20.06
N ARG A 91 26.20 17.66 21.04
CA ARG A 91 27.44 18.34 21.41
C ARG A 91 28.03 17.65 22.64
N LEU A 92 29.32 17.31 22.58
CA LEU A 92 30.00 16.70 23.72
C LEU A 92 30.01 17.68 24.91
N GLU A 93 29.43 17.26 26.03
CA GLU A 93 29.49 17.98 27.31
C GLU A 93 30.82 17.66 28.00
N LEU A 94 31.87 18.35 27.56
CA LEU A 94 33.21 18.22 28.16
C LEU A 94 33.37 19.14 29.37
N THR A 95 34.02 18.63 30.42
CA THR A 95 34.39 19.42 31.60
C THR A 95 35.47 20.44 31.26
N GLU A 96 35.67 21.46 32.11
CA GLU A 96 36.66 22.51 31.85
C GLU A 96 38.10 21.97 31.81
N GLU A 97 38.37 20.89 32.55
CA GLU A 97 39.66 20.19 32.58
C GLU A 97 39.95 19.48 31.25
N GLU A 98 39.00 18.71 30.72
CA GLU A 98 39.12 18.01 29.42
C GLU A 98 39.20 18.97 28.23
N ARG A 99 38.67 20.18 28.38
CA ARG A 99 38.81 21.25 27.37
C ARG A 99 40.17 21.91 27.40
N ALA A 100 40.85 21.94 28.54
CA ALA A 100 42.17 22.55 28.66
C ALA A 100 43.28 21.65 28.12
N ASP A 101 43.03 20.33 28.00
CA ASP A 101 44.01 19.36 27.53
C ASP A 101 44.39 19.58 26.04
N PRO A 102 45.66 19.93 25.74
CA PRO A 102 46.09 20.23 24.38
C PRO A 102 46.08 18.98 23.46
N GLU A 103 46.14 17.78 24.03
CA GLU A 103 46.05 16.52 23.28
C GLU A 103 44.62 16.21 22.81
N LEU A 104 43.61 16.64 23.57
CA LEU A 104 42.19 16.41 23.27
C LEU A 104 41.61 17.50 22.37
N GLN A 105 42.14 18.72 22.43
CA GLN A 105 41.78 19.86 21.57
C GLN A 105 41.50 19.52 20.09
N PRO A 106 42.37 18.79 19.35
CA PRO A 106 42.10 18.45 17.95
C PRO A 106 40.87 17.55 17.76
N TYR A 107 40.58 16.66 18.72
CA TYR A 107 39.41 15.79 18.69
C TYR A 107 38.14 16.55 19.06
N ILE A 108 38.23 17.45 20.05
CA ILE A 108 37.15 18.35 20.46
C ILE A 108 36.74 19.25 19.28
N HIS A 109 37.71 19.83 18.59
CA HIS A 109 37.45 20.65 17.41
C HIS A 109 36.76 19.84 16.29
N LYS A 110 37.21 18.59 16.04
CA LYS A 110 36.58 17.70 15.06
C LYS A 110 35.14 17.34 15.44
N ALA A 111 34.90 17.04 16.73
CA ALA A 111 33.57 16.73 17.25
C ALA A 111 32.64 17.94 17.16
N GLY A 112 33.13 19.13 17.54
CA GLY A 112 32.40 20.40 17.42
C GLY A 112 32.00 20.69 15.97
N ALA A 113 32.93 20.56 15.03
CA ALA A 113 32.64 20.77 13.61
C ALA A 113 31.60 19.79 13.04
N LYS A 114 31.58 18.53 13.53
CA LYS A 114 30.55 17.54 13.16
C LYS A 114 29.18 17.92 13.74
N ALA A 115 29.13 18.36 14.99
CA ALA A 115 27.90 18.81 15.63
C ALA A 115 27.33 20.06 14.93
N ASP A 116 28.17 21.06 14.63
CA ASP A 116 27.76 22.26 13.90
C ASP A 116 27.21 21.92 12.50
N LYS A 117 27.80 20.92 11.82
CA LYS A 117 27.33 20.44 10.53
C LYS A 117 25.98 19.72 10.63
N LEU A 118 25.75 18.96 11.70
CA LEU A 118 24.46 18.34 11.98
C LEU A 118 23.40 19.42 12.24
N ASP A 119 23.71 20.43 13.05
CA ASP A 119 22.80 21.52 13.37
C ASP A 119 22.43 22.33 12.11
N ALA A 120 23.42 22.62 11.26
CA ALA A 120 23.20 23.26 9.97
C ALA A 120 22.32 22.40 9.05
N ALA A 121 22.52 21.08 9.03
CA ALA A 121 21.70 20.16 8.25
C ALA A 121 20.24 20.10 8.74
N ARG A 122 20.02 20.10 10.07
CA ARG A 122 18.68 20.15 10.67
C ARG A 122 17.99 21.49 10.39
N ALA A 123 18.71 22.60 10.50
CA ALA A 123 18.18 23.93 10.17
C ALA A 123 17.78 24.07 8.69
N ALA A 124 18.43 23.33 7.79
CA ALA A 124 18.11 23.29 6.37
C ALA A 124 16.90 22.39 6.02
N LEU A 125 16.30 21.69 6.99
CA LEU A 125 15.09 20.92 6.75
C LEU A 125 13.91 21.84 6.37
N PRO A 126 13.08 21.46 5.39
CA PRO A 126 11.93 22.25 5.01
C PRO A 126 10.90 22.28 6.15
N LYS A 127 10.42 23.47 6.51
CA LYS A 127 9.44 23.66 7.59
C LYS A 127 8.01 23.73 7.05
N LYS A 128 7.05 23.23 7.84
CA LYS A 128 5.60 23.32 7.61
C LYS A 128 4.96 24.13 8.74
N ARG A 129 3.95 24.94 8.42
CA ARG A 129 3.17 25.66 9.44
C ARG A 129 2.02 24.77 9.92
N VAL A 130 2.02 24.41 11.20
CA VAL A 130 1.01 23.55 11.80
C VAL A 130 0.17 24.37 12.79
N PRO A 131 -1.17 24.33 12.68
CA PRO A 131 -2.04 24.98 13.66
C PRO A 131 -2.05 24.20 14.98
N VAL A 132 -1.60 24.85 16.05
CA VAL A 132 -1.56 24.34 17.42
C VAL A 132 -2.55 25.13 18.26
N LYS A 133 -3.37 24.42 19.04
CA LYS A 133 -4.37 25.02 19.93
C LYS A 133 -3.74 25.22 21.31
N GLY A 134 -3.46 26.47 21.66
CA GLY A 134 -3.04 26.85 23.01
C GLY A 134 -4.22 27.36 23.84
N LYS A 135 -4.19 27.15 25.15
CA LYS A 135 -5.06 27.87 26.09
C LYS A 135 -4.24 28.95 26.76
N VAL A 136 -4.61 30.21 26.57
CA VAL A 136 -4.00 31.34 27.26
C VAL A 136 -4.95 31.76 28.36
N TYR A 137 -4.45 31.77 29.59
CA TYR A 137 -5.21 32.20 30.75
C TYR A 137 -5.04 33.70 30.93
N ASP A 138 -6.17 34.41 30.97
CA ASP A 138 -6.19 35.86 31.12
C ASP A 138 -6.32 36.18 32.61
N ALA A 139 -5.21 36.53 33.26
CA ALA A 139 -5.09 36.66 34.71
C ALA A 139 -6.09 37.67 35.32
N VAL A 140 -6.54 38.65 34.52
CA VAL A 140 -7.49 39.68 34.96
C VAL A 140 -8.94 39.17 34.95
N SER A 141 -9.29 38.29 34.00
CA SER A 141 -10.68 37.82 33.83
C SER A 141 -10.92 36.41 34.39
N GLY A 142 -9.87 35.68 34.76
CA GLY A 142 -9.96 34.29 35.22
C GLY A 142 -10.50 33.31 34.18
N LYS A 143 -10.59 33.72 32.91
CA LYS A 143 -11.15 32.90 31.82
C LYS A 143 -10.03 32.43 30.90
N ALA A 144 -10.01 31.13 30.64
CA ALA A 144 -9.13 30.53 29.64
C ALA A 144 -9.67 30.82 28.23
N LYS A 145 -8.88 31.52 27.39
CA LYS A 145 -9.18 31.72 25.97
C LYS A 145 -8.39 30.69 25.16
N SER A 146 -9.06 29.91 24.32
CA SER A 146 -8.38 29.03 23.36
C SER A 146 -7.91 29.87 22.16
N ILE A 147 -6.61 29.94 21.94
CA ILE A 147 -6.00 30.66 20.82
C ILE A 147 -5.35 29.64 19.88
N LEU A 148 -5.62 29.78 18.59
CA LEU A 148 -4.94 29.01 17.55
C LEU A 148 -3.64 29.72 17.17
N ARG A 149 -2.50 29.08 17.40
CA ARG A 149 -1.18 29.54 16.98
C ARG A 149 -0.69 28.68 15.82
N PHE A 150 0.08 29.25 14.91
CA PHE A 150 0.69 28.50 13.82
C PHE A 150 2.18 28.35 14.11
N GLU A 151 2.59 27.16 14.54
CA GLU A 151 3.97 26.85 14.83
C GLU A 151 4.66 26.29 13.58
N GLN A 152 5.91 26.65 13.36
CA GLN A 152 6.71 26.08 12.28
C GLN A 152 7.31 24.78 12.79
N GLN A 153 6.84 23.65 12.27
CA GLN A 153 7.40 22.34 12.56
C GLN A 153 8.21 21.84 11.38
N ASP A 154 9.24 21.04 11.63
CA ASP A 154 9.98 20.37 10.56
C ASP A 154 9.06 19.44 9.78
N LYS A 155 9.16 19.50 8.45
CA LYS A 155 8.40 18.61 7.57
C LYS A 155 9.12 17.27 7.54
N GLY A 156 8.41 16.20 7.85
CA GLY A 156 8.94 14.84 7.71
C GLY A 156 9.26 14.47 6.25
N PRO A 157 10.08 13.43 6.03
CA PRO A 157 10.45 12.98 4.69
C PRO A 157 9.21 12.61 3.87
N PRO A 158 9.15 12.96 2.57
CA PRO A 158 8.01 12.65 1.74
C PRO A 158 7.80 11.14 1.66
N SER A 159 6.56 10.68 1.89
CA SER A 159 6.22 9.27 1.74
C SER A 159 6.27 8.87 0.26
N LEU A 160 7.35 8.21 -0.15
CA LEU A 160 7.58 7.80 -1.55
C LEU A 160 7.14 6.36 -1.82
N LYS A 161 6.29 5.79 -0.96
CA LYS A 161 5.82 4.41 -1.13
C LYS A 161 5.01 4.31 -2.44
N PRO A 162 5.37 3.39 -3.35
CA PRO A 162 4.56 3.16 -4.54
C PRO A 162 3.17 2.69 -4.12
N ASN A 163 2.12 3.29 -4.68
CA ASN A 163 0.76 2.83 -4.46
C ASN A 163 0.59 1.50 -5.22
N PRO A 164 0.19 0.39 -4.57
CA PRO A 164 0.01 -0.89 -5.28
C PRO A 164 -0.98 -0.77 -6.45
N ALA A 165 -1.98 0.10 -6.33
CA ALA A 165 -2.95 0.36 -7.40
C ALA A 165 -2.43 1.28 -8.51
N SER A 166 -1.29 1.96 -8.34
CA SER A 166 -0.79 2.85 -9.41
C SER A 166 -0.20 2.09 -10.60
N ARG A 167 0.29 0.87 -10.40
CA ARG A 167 0.81 0.00 -11.48
C ARG A 167 -0.28 -0.41 -12.48
N PRO A 168 -1.38 -1.05 -12.05
CA PRO A 168 -2.44 -1.44 -12.97
C PRO A 168 -3.10 -0.22 -13.64
N LEU A 169 -3.26 0.90 -12.92
CA LEU A 169 -3.76 2.14 -13.53
C LEU A 169 -2.82 2.68 -14.61
N SER A 170 -1.50 2.66 -14.35
CA SER A 170 -0.52 3.13 -15.33
C SER A 170 -0.44 2.22 -16.56
N GLU A 171 -0.61 0.91 -16.38
CA GLU A 171 -0.62 -0.06 -17.48
C GLU A 171 -1.89 0.08 -18.33
N ALA A 172 -3.05 0.26 -17.72
CA ALA A 172 -4.30 0.52 -18.43
C ALA A 172 -4.27 1.85 -19.19
N LEU A 173 -3.70 2.90 -18.61
CA LEU A 173 -3.51 4.18 -19.28
C LEU A 173 -2.53 4.07 -20.44
N LEU A 174 -1.41 3.35 -20.28
CA LEU A 174 -0.46 3.09 -21.39
C LEU A 174 -1.11 2.24 -22.48
N PHE A 175 -1.91 1.22 -22.13
CA PHE A 175 -2.61 0.37 -23.07
C PHE A 175 -3.68 1.14 -23.86
N ALA A 176 -4.43 2.01 -23.18
CA ALA A 176 -5.37 2.92 -23.86
C ALA A 176 -4.63 3.91 -24.77
N HIS A 177 -3.44 4.38 -24.39
CA HIS A 177 -2.59 5.20 -25.24
C HIS A 177 -2.07 4.41 -26.46
N GLY A 178 -1.68 3.15 -26.27
CA GLY A 178 -1.25 2.24 -27.34
C GLY A 178 -2.37 1.92 -28.33
N LYS A 179 -3.60 1.73 -27.86
CA LYS A 179 -4.79 1.52 -28.70
C LYS A 179 -5.17 2.72 -29.57
N ILE A 180 -4.83 3.93 -29.15
CA ILE A 180 -5.01 5.13 -29.99
C ILE A 180 -4.01 5.14 -31.16
N HIS A 181 -2.88 4.42 -31.04
CA HIS A 181 -1.89 4.25 -32.10
C HIS A 181 -2.05 2.97 -32.94
N GLU A 182 -2.99 2.08 -32.58
CA GLU A 182 -3.23 0.84 -33.34
C GLU A 182 -3.95 1.05 -34.69
N VAL A 183 -4.51 2.25 -34.93
CA VAL A 183 -5.23 2.54 -36.19
C VAL A 183 -4.27 2.87 -37.35
N GLU A 184 -2.95 2.90 -37.11
CA GLU A 184 -1.92 3.13 -38.14
C GLU A 184 -1.23 1.83 -38.64
N HIS A 185 -1.79 0.65 -38.34
CA HIS A 185 -1.18 -0.64 -38.68
C HIS A 185 -1.46 -1.13 -40.11
N GLU A 186 -0.60 -0.77 -41.06
CA GLU A 186 -0.41 -1.53 -42.32
C GLU A 186 1.04 -2.01 -42.56
N ASN A 187 2.00 -1.78 -41.64
CA ASN A 187 3.38 -2.20 -41.89
C ASN A 187 4.12 -2.80 -40.68
N VAL A 188 4.44 -4.10 -40.81
CA VAL A 188 5.13 -4.96 -39.81
C VAL A 188 6.58 -4.50 -39.53
N GLY A 189 7.16 -3.61 -40.34
CA GLY A 189 8.50 -3.03 -40.13
C GLY A 189 8.58 -1.95 -39.04
N VAL A 190 7.44 -1.42 -38.58
CA VAL A 190 7.36 -0.29 -37.62
C VAL A 190 7.23 -0.79 -36.17
N GLU A 191 6.77 -2.02 -35.96
CA GLU A 191 6.60 -2.63 -34.62
C GLU A 191 7.91 -2.79 -33.83
N GLY A 192 9.04 -2.90 -34.53
CA GLY A 192 10.38 -3.01 -33.94
C GLY A 192 10.93 -1.69 -33.40
N GLY A 193 10.60 -0.55 -34.03
CA GLY A 193 11.02 0.79 -33.59
C GLY A 193 10.25 1.27 -32.36
N HIS A 194 8.95 1.02 -32.32
CA HIS A 194 8.04 1.52 -31.28
C HIS A 194 8.25 0.85 -29.90
N LYS A 195 8.61 -0.44 -29.83
CA LYS A 195 9.02 -1.07 -28.56
C LYS A 195 10.33 -0.49 -28.02
N GLY A 196 11.20 0.00 -28.90
CA GLY A 196 12.41 0.74 -28.53
C GLY A 196 12.08 2.11 -27.94
N GLU A 197 11.17 2.85 -28.57
CA GLU A 197 10.69 4.15 -28.10
C GLU A 197 9.99 4.07 -26.73
N GLU A 198 9.10 3.09 -26.53
CA GLU A 198 8.41 2.90 -25.24
C GLU A 198 9.40 2.58 -24.10
N LEU A 199 10.46 1.82 -24.38
CA LEU A 199 11.52 1.55 -23.40
C LEU A 199 12.37 2.80 -23.13
N VAL A 200 12.67 3.59 -24.16
CA VAL A 200 13.38 4.87 -24.02
C VAL A 200 12.55 5.85 -23.19
N GLU A 201 11.25 5.97 -23.43
CA GLU A 201 10.33 6.80 -22.65
C GLU A 201 10.21 6.34 -21.19
N ARG A 202 10.10 5.03 -20.96
CA ARG A 202 10.08 4.48 -19.59
C ARG A 202 11.39 4.78 -18.86
N GLN A 203 12.53 4.70 -19.55
CA GLN A 203 13.84 5.01 -18.98
C GLN A 203 14.01 6.52 -18.71
N THR A 204 13.63 7.39 -19.64
CA THR A 204 13.68 8.85 -19.45
C THR A 204 12.73 9.31 -18.35
N ALA A 205 11.49 8.83 -18.33
CA ALA A 205 10.54 9.10 -17.25
C ALA A 205 11.00 8.56 -15.90
N LYS A 206 11.70 7.42 -15.86
CA LYS A 206 12.32 6.89 -14.63
C LYS A 206 13.49 7.76 -14.16
N ALA A 207 14.32 8.25 -15.07
CA ALA A 207 15.42 9.16 -14.76
C ALA A 207 14.90 10.49 -14.18
N ILE A 208 13.89 11.10 -14.79
CA ILE A 208 13.25 12.34 -14.30
C ILE A 208 12.67 12.12 -12.89
N ARG A 209 11.88 11.05 -12.69
CA ARG A 209 11.29 10.72 -11.37
C ARG A 209 12.37 10.46 -10.33
N SER A 210 13.47 9.81 -10.70
CA SER A 210 14.62 9.57 -9.83
C SER A 210 15.32 10.88 -9.44
N GLY A 211 15.53 11.80 -10.40
CA GLY A 211 16.10 13.11 -10.15
C GLY A 211 15.26 13.95 -9.17
N ILE A 212 13.94 14.01 -9.40
CA ILE A 212 13.00 14.68 -8.50
C ILE A 212 13.05 14.05 -7.10
N ARG A 213 13.05 12.71 -7.03
CA ARG A 213 13.14 11.98 -5.76
C ARG A 213 14.45 12.30 -5.04
N HIS A 214 15.58 12.28 -5.75
CA HIS A 214 16.86 12.62 -5.17
C HIS A 214 16.80 14.03 -4.59
N HIS A 215 16.36 15.02 -5.36
CA HIS A 215 16.31 16.42 -4.92
C HIS A 215 15.43 16.57 -3.67
N LYS A 216 14.25 15.97 -3.65
CA LYS A 216 13.33 15.99 -2.50
C LYS A 216 13.92 15.31 -1.25
N MET A 217 14.76 14.30 -1.43
CA MET A 217 15.39 13.55 -0.34
C MET A 217 16.75 14.14 0.11
N LYS A 218 17.35 15.06 -0.65
CA LYS A 218 18.66 15.67 -0.33
C LYS A 218 18.76 16.20 1.10
N PRO A 219 17.85 17.06 1.60
CA PRO A 219 18.01 17.65 2.93
C PRO A 219 17.92 16.57 4.03
N TYR A 220 17.01 15.61 3.90
CA TYR A 220 16.87 14.51 4.84
C TYR A 220 18.09 13.58 4.86
N LYS A 221 18.64 13.27 3.69
CA LYS A 221 19.87 12.47 3.58
C LYS A 221 21.09 13.20 4.14
N ALA A 222 21.13 14.53 4.07
CA ALA A 222 22.20 15.32 4.65
C ALA A 222 22.20 15.23 6.17
N VAL A 223 21.02 15.30 6.80
CA VAL A 223 20.85 15.07 8.25
C VAL A 223 21.27 13.65 8.61
N GLU A 224 20.75 12.62 7.93
CA GLU A 224 21.11 11.23 8.18
C GLU A 224 22.63 10.98 8.04
N LYS A 225 23.27 11.60 7.05
CA LYS A 225 24.73 11.51 6.88
C LYS A 225 25.48 12.22 8.00
N ALA A 226 25.01 13.38 8.45
CA ALA A 226 25.63 14.12 9.55
C ALA A 226 25.50 13.36 10.87
N GLU A 227 24.35 12.74 11.13
CA GLU A 227 24.11 11.88 12.29
C GLU A 227 25.02 10.64 12.31
N ARG A 228 25.23 9.99 11.15
CA ARG A 228 26.20 8.87 11.04
C ARG A 228 27.65 9.29 11.20
N GLN A 229 27.96 10.56 10.96
CA GLN A 229 29.32 11.09 11.02
C GLN A 229 29.68 11.62 12.40
N LEU A 230 28.69 11.86 13.26
CA LEU A 230 28.87 12.34 14.60
C LEU A 230 29.57 11.24 15.43
#